data_AF-A0A7V9U8G5-F1
#
_entry.id   AF-A0A7V9U8G5-F1
#
_cell.length_a   1.000
_cell.length_b   1.000
_cell.length_c   1.000
_cell.angle_alpha   90.00
_cell.angle_beta   90.00
_cell.angle_gamma   90.00
#
_symmetry.space_group_name_H-M   'P 1'
#
loop_
_entity.id
_entity.type
_entity.pdbx_description
1 polymer ?
#
loop_
_entity_poly.entity_id
_entity_poly.type
_entity_poly.pdbx_seq_one_letter_code
_entity_poly.pdbx_strand_id
1 'polypeptide(L)'
;MTTPHPQRWLGLSVAVAVTAGCGGNPHTAAPPELTPSASSSGSQSPTPSPAPSPASDSPTTLPTPDASEFVTRIDNPWMPWSPGTRWVFTGRTTDGNERTVVTATDRTKVVDGVTTVVVRDVVYREGKLLEDTYDWYAQDHAGNVWYFGEDTLEYDGQNVDTSGSWEAGVDGAEAGIVMLASPAPGDAYRQEYYKGEAEDQAKVLSLHASASVPYGRTANLLETEDFTRLEPAATEHKYYARGVGVVLEVSLKQQDRTELVSMTNLEKE
;
A
#
# COMPACT_ATOMS: atom_id res chain seq x y z
N MET A 1 -2.87 29.40 27.58
CA MET A 1 -2.70 29.41 26.11
C MET A 1 -2.04 28.10 25.73
N THR A 2 -2.84 27.14 25.30
CA THR A 2 -2.36 25.85 24.78
C THR A 2 -2.06 26.03 23.30
N THR A 3 -0.81 25.76 22.91
CA THR A 3 -0.41 25.63 21.50
C THR A 3 -1.14 24.44 20.89
N PRO A 4 -1.84 24.58 19.74
CA PRO A 4 -2.29 23.40 19.00
C PRO A 4 -1.05 22.64 18.50
N HIS A 5 -1.02 21.33 18.69
CA HIS A 5 -0.14 20.48 17.87
C HIS A 5 -0.72 20.43 16.45
N PRO A 6 0.12 20.47 15.40
CA PRO A 6 -0.33 20.06 14.08
C PRO A 6 -0.73 18.58 14.18
N GLN A 7 -1.96 18.27 13.81
CA GLN A 7 -2.30 16.89 13.46
C GLN A 7 -1.58 16.61 12.15
N ARG A 8 -0.67 15.62 12.14
CA ARG A 8 -0.09 15.10 10.89
C ARG A 8 -1.13 14.14 10.33
N TRP A 9 -1.61 14.43 9.13
CA TRP A 9 -2.39 13.50 8.31
C TRP A 9 -1.38 12.89 7.32
N LEU A 10 -1.50 11.60 7.02
CA LEU A 10 -0.69 10.91 6.02
C LEU A 10 -1.66 10.42 4.93
N GLY A 11 -1.32 10.69 3.68
CA GLY A 11 -2.25 10.67 2.55
C GLY A 11 -2.59 9.28 1.99
N LEU A 12 -3.63 9.23 1.15
CA LEU A 12 -4.00 8.07 0.35
C LEU A 12 -3.30 8.09 -1.02
N SER A 13 -2.81 6.91 -1.42
CA SER A 13 -2.51 6.57 -2.81
C SER A 13 -2.65 5.06 -3.00
N VAL A 14 -3.88 4.58 -3.24
CA VAL A 14 -4.32 3.17 -3.45
C VAL A 14 -3.20 2.11 -3.23
N ALA A 15 -2.74 1.77 -2.03
CA ALA A 15 -3.12 2.04 -0.63
C ALA A 15 -4.39 2.84 -0.31
N VAL A 16 -5.44 2.11 0.10
CA VAL A 16 -6.50 2.66 0.94
C VAL A 16 -5.93 2.99 2.32
N ALA A 17 -5.54 4.25 2.52
CA ALA A 17 -5.25 4.71 3.86
C ALA A 17 -6.52 4.65 4.71
N VAL A 18 -6.30 4.18 5.93
CA VAL A 18 -7.30 3.83 6.92
C VAL A 18 -7.34 4.98 7.93
N THR A 19 -8.39 5.79 7.95
CA THR A 19 -8.42 7.00 8.78
C THR A 19 -8.46 6.67 10.27
N ALA A 20 -7.31 6.71 10.93
CA ALA A 20 -7.13 6.26 12.31
C ALA A 20 -7.66 7.25 13.37
N GLY A 21 -8.96 7.17 13.67
CA GLY A 21 -9.57 7.93 14.77
C GLY A 21 -8.94 7.65 16.15
N CYS A 22 -8.34 8.67 16.77
CA CYS A 22 -7.65 8.56 18.06
C CYS A 22 -8.60 8.36 19.26
N GLY A 23 -8.37 7.34 20.11
CA GLY A 23 -9.26 7.02 21.24
C GLY A 23 -8.72 6.14 22.39
N GLY A 24 -7.88 6.71 23.27
CA GLY A 24 -7.97 6.53 24.73
C GLY A 24 -7.62 5.20 25.45
N ASN A 25 -6.50 5.24 26.19
CA ASN A 25 -6.18 4.50 27.44
C ASN A 25 -6.10 2.95 27.47
N PRO A 26 -4.91 2.38 27.78
CA PRO A 26 -4.79 1.02 28.33
C PRO A 26 -4.78 1.01 29.87
N HIS A 27 -5.71 0.27 30.48
CA HIS A 27 -5.66 -0.07 31.91
C HIS A 27 -5.08 -1.48 32.14
N THR A 28 -3.87 -1.51 32.72
CA THR A 28 -3.43 -2.41 33.80
C THR A 28 -3.74 -3.92 33.72
N ALA A 29 -2.69 -4.76 33.60
CA ALA A 29 -2.29 -5.80 34.58
C ALA A 29 -1.62 -7.05 33.95
N ALA A 30 -0.39 -7.35 34.37
CA ALA A 30 0.12 -8.73 34.40
C ALA A 30 -0.45 -9.45 35.66
N PRO A 31 -0.48 -10.80 35.70
CA PRO A 31 0.54 -11.55 36.45
C PRO A 31 0.77 -12.98 35.89
N PRO A 32 1.31 -13.98 36.63
CA PRO A 32 2.74 -14.12 36.89
C PRO A 32 3.33 -15.49 36.45
N GLU A 33 4.64 -15.56 36.48
CA GLU A 33 5.49 -16.74 36.33
C GLU A 33 5.35 -17.76 37.48
N LEU A 34 5.28 -19.07 37.18
CA LEU A 34 5.65 -20.16 38.11
C LEU A 34 6.16 -21.42 37.38
N THR A 35 7.32 -21.91 37.83
CA THR A 35 7.88 -23.27 37.64
C THR A 35 8.31 -23.79 39.03
N PRO A 36 9.05 -24.90 39.27
CA PRO A 36 9.47 -26.03 38.41
C PRO A 36 9.32 -27.45 39.06
N SER A 37 9.69 -28.52 38.33
CA SER A 37 10.41 -29.78 38.76
C SER A 37 10.05 -30.95 37.80
N ALA A 38 10.96 -31.52 36.99
CA ALA A 38 12.04 -32.48 37.33
C ALA A 38 11.50 -33.85 37.83
N SER A 39 11.94 -35.05 37.40
CA SER A 39 13.15 -35.55 36.70
C SER A 39 12.91 -36.98 36.15
N SER A 40 13.73 -37.65 35.34
CA SER A 40 14.80 -37.30 34.35
C SER A 40 15.40 -38.61 33.77
N SER A 41 15.68 -38.74 32.46
CA SER A 41 16.56 -39.79 31.89
C SER A 41 17.07 -39.42 30.49
N GLY A 42 18.33 -39.75 30.19
CA GLY A 42 19.09 -39.10 29.10
C GLY A 42 19.45 -39.96 27.90
N SER A 43 19.97 -39.29 26.87
CA SER A 43 20.81 -39.83 25.80
C SER A 43 21.64 -38.67 25.21
N GLN A 44 22.83 -38.96 24.66
CA GLN A 44 23.84 -37.95 24.33
C GLN A 44 23.84 -37.54 22.85
N SER A 45 24.30 -36.31 22.59
CA SER A 45 24.64 -35.69 21.29
C SER A 45 23.47 -35.07 20.49
N PRO A 46 23.73 -34.01 19.68
CA PRO A 46 24.99 -33.30 19.45
C PRO A 46 25.04 -31.88 20.10
N THR A 47 26.16 -31.17 19.91
CA THR A 47 26.34 -29.76 20.29
C THR A 47 25.31 -28.84 19.64
N PRO A 48 24.74 -27.85 20.37
CA PRO A 48 23.91 -26.82 19.76
C PRO A 48 24.78 -25.89 18.90
N SER A 49 24.39 -25.69 17.64
CA SER A 49 24.87 -24.53 16.87
C SER A 49 24.51 -23.24 17.63
N PRO A 50 25.34 -22.19 17.56
CA PRO A 50 24.92 -20.87 18.04
C PRO A 50 23.63 -20.48 17.32
N ALA A 51 22.64 -19.99 18.07
CA ALA A 51 21.44 -19.42 17.49
C ALA A 51 21.83 -18.30 16.50
N PRO A 52 21.12 -18.13 15.37
CA PRO A 52 21.35 -16.99 14.51
C PRO A 52 21.13 -15.72 15.35
N SER A 53 22.14 -14.86 15.39
CA SER A 53 21.96 -13.49 15.89
C SER A 53 20.79 -12.84 15.14
N PRO A 54 20.04 -11.93 15.77
CA PRO A 54 19.02 -11.17 15.05
C PRO A 54 19.68 -10.53 13.82
N ALA A 55 19.07 -10.75 12.65
CA ALA A 55 19.56 -10.18 11.41
C ALA A 55 19.62 -8.66 11.59
N SER A 56 20.74 -8.05 11.23
CA SER A 56 20.89 -6.60 11.32
C SER A 56 19.84 -5.93 10.42
N ASP A 57 18.97 -5.10 11.01
CA ASP A 57 18.04 -4.20 10.32
C ASP A 57 18.83 -3.09 9.57
N SER A 58 19.62 -3.49 8.59
CA SER A 58 20.03 -2.62 7.49
C SER A 58 18.97 -2.79 6.40
N PRO A 59 18.21 -1.75 6.00
CA PRO A 59 17.31 -1.87 4.88
C PRO A 59 18.12 -2.25 3.65
N THR A 60 17.83 -3.42 3.07
CA THR A 60 18.41 -3.81 1.79
C THR A 60 17.76 -2.95 0.73
N THR A 61 18.43 -1.85 0.38
CA THR A 61 18.10 -0.98 -0.74
C THR A 61 17.82 -1.86 -1.97
N LEU A 62 16.61 -1.80 -2.51
CA LEU A 62 16.36 -2.33 -3.86
C LEU A 62 16.94 -1.31 -4.83
N PRO A 63 18.01 -1.61 -5.59
CA PRO A 63 18.49 -0.68 -6.58
C PRO A 63 17.43 -0.55 -7.67
N THR A 64 16.94 0.67 -7.88
CA THR A 64 16.11 0.98 -9.05
C THR A 64 16.88 0.60 -10.32
N PRO A 65 16.27 -0.14 -11.28
CA PRO A 65 16.87 -0.41 -12.57
C PRO A 65 17.29 0.86 -13.32
N ASP A 66 18.22 0.73 -14.27
CA ASP A 66 18.54 1.82 -15.20
C ASP A 66 17.26 2.31 -15.90
N ALA A 67 17.15 3.62 -16.15
CA ALA A 67 15.94 4.21 -16.72
C ALA A 67 15.56 3.66 -18.12
N SER A 68 16.49 3.02 -18.83
CA SER A 68 16.23 2.32 -20.09
C SER A 68 15.50 0.98 -19.94
N GLU A 69 15.40 0.43 -18.73
CA GLU A 69 14.72 -0.83 -18.44
C GLU A 69 13.22 -0.67 -18.18
N PHE A 70 12.68 0.54 -18.33
CA PHE A 70 11.30 0.89 -18.05
C PHE A 70 10.49 1.22 -19.31
N VAL A 71 9.20 0.87 -19.26
CA VAL A 71 8.20 1.19 -20.30
C VAL A 71 6.96 1.86 -19.70
N THR A 72 6.36 2.76 -20.48
CA THR A 72 5.11 3.45 -20.13
C THR A 72 3.85 2.62 -20.42
N ARG A 73 3.96 1.48 -21.11
CA ARG A 73 2.83 0.57 -21.29
C ARG A 73 2.80 -0.44 -20.13
N ILE A 74 2.00 -0.12 -19.12
CA ILE A 74 1.83 -0.94 -17.92
C ILE A 74 0.69 -1.94 -18.16
N ASP A 75 1.05 -3.19 -18.45
CA ASP A 75 0.14 -4.30 -18.75
C ASP A 75 0.28 -5.50 -17.78
N ASN A 76 0.95 -5.29 -16.64
CA ASN A 76 1.01 -6.23 -15.54
C ASN A 76 -0.40 -6.81 -15.26
N PRO A 77 -0.54 -8.15 -15.19
CA PRO A 77 -1.85 -8.77 -15.15
C PRO A 77 -2.64 -8.45 -13.87
N TRP A 78 -1.99 -8.01 -12.79
CA TRP A 78 -2.61 -7.69 -11.51
C TRP A 78 -2.77 -6.18 -11.27
N MET A 79 -2.05 -5.34 -12.01
CA MET A 79 -2.10 -3.87 -11.88
C MET A 79 -1.90 -3.17 -13.25
N PRO A 80 -2.88 -3.28 -14.18
CA PRO A 80 -2.77 -2.71 -15.51
C PRO A 80 -3.21 -1.24 -15.56
N TRP A 81 -2.28 -0.31 -15.79
CA TRP A 81 -2.58 1.11 -16.01
C TRP A 81 -2.78 1.44 -17.50
N SER A 82 -3.83 0.88 -18.09
CA SER A 82 -4.23 1.22 -19.47
C SER A 82 -4.88 2.62 -19.51
N PRO A 83 -4.37 3.58 -20.30
CA PRO A 83 -4.91 4.94 -20.37
C PRO A 83 -6.42 4.99 -20.66
N GLY A 84 -7.07 6.03 -20.12
CA GLY A 84 -8.52 6.20 -20.18
C GLY A 84 -9.32 5.23 -19.30
N THR A 85 -8.67 4.27 -18.62
CA THR A 85 -9.35 3.37 -17.70
C THR A 85 -9.61 4.07 -16.37
N ARG A 86 -10.83 3.90 -15.84
CA ARG A 86 -11.32 4.55 -14.63
C ARG A 86 -11.97 3.53 -13.73
N TRP A 87 -11.62 3.59 -12.45
CA TRP A 87 -12.19 2.80 -11.38
C TRP A 87 -12.99 3.71 -10.45
N VAL A 88 -14.06 3.17 -9.89
CA VAL A 88 -14.83 3.84 -8.84
C VAL A 88 -14.99 2.87 -7.69
N PHE A 89 -14.52 3.27 -6.52
CA PHE A 89 -14.65 2.49 -5.30
C PHE A 89 -15.64 3.14 -4.34
N THR A 90 -16.11 2.38 -3.36
CA THR A 90 -16.76 2.92 -2.16
C THR A 90 -16.03 2.42 -0.92
N GLY A 91 -15.58 3.37 -0.10
CA GLY A 91 -15.00 3.12 1.21
C GLY A 91 -16.05 3.23 2.29
N ARG A 92 -15.93 2.39 3.32
CA ARG A 92 -16.54 2.60 4.64
C ARG A 92 -15.38 2.74 5.61
N THR A 93 -15.20 3.90 6.20
CA THR A 93 -14.16 4.19 7.21
C THR A 93 -14.80 4.49 8.56
N THR A 94 -13.99 4.65 9.62
CA THR A 94 -14.50 5.11 10.91
C THR A 94 -15.11 6.51 10.87
N ASP A 95 -14.67 7.36 9.93
CA ASP A 95 -15.12 8.74 9.79
C ASP A 95 -16.33 8.92 8.87
N GLY A 96 -16.62 7.94 8.00
CA GLY A 96 -17.79 7.99 7.12
C GLY A 96 -17.73 7.07 5.91
N ASN A 97 -18.64 7.31 4.97
CA ASN A 97 -18.60 6.65 3.67
C ASN A 97 -17.87 7.53 2.66
N GLU A 98 -17.00 6.89 1.89
CA GLU A 98 -16.13 7.54 0.92
C GLU A 98 -16.37 6.98 -0.48
N ARG A 99 -15.97 7.78 -1.47
CA ARG A 99 -16.00 7.43 -2.88
C ARG A 99 -14.70 7.86 -3.53
N THR A 100 -13.91 6.88 -3.94
CA THR A 100 -12.58 7.05 -4.54
C THR A 100 -12.67 6.88 -6.07
N VAL A 101 -11.86 7.63 -6.83
CA VAL A 101 -11.90 7.65 -8.30
C VAL A 101 -10.50 7.64 -8.89
N VAL A 102 -9.98 6.44 -9.12
CA VAL A 102 -8.72 6.23 -9.80
C VAL A 102 -8.91 6.33 -11.31
N THR A 103 -8.04 7.07 -11.99
CA THR A 103 -8.03 7.21 -13.46
C THR A 103 -6.61 7.09 -13.99
N ALA A 104 -6.34 6.08 -14.82
CA ALA A 104 -5.10 5.99 -15.58
C ALA A 104 -5.14 7.02 -16.72
N THR A 105 -4.29 8.04 -16.67
CA THR A 105 -4.31 9.13 -17.66
C THR A 105 -3.46 8.80 -18.89
N ASP A 106 -3.57 9.63 -19.94
CA ASP A 106 -2.72 9.63 -21.12
C ASP A 106 -1.40 10.40 -20.92
N ARG A 107 -1.18 10.96 -19.72
CA ARG A 107 -0.05 11.82 -19.39
C ARG A 107 1.10 11.03 -18.78
N THR A 108 2.30 11.56 -18.97
CA THR A 108 3.53 11.05 -18.37
C THR A 108 4.28 12.14 -17.61
N LYS A 109 5.07 11.73 -16.61
CA LYS A 109 6.08 12.56 -15.93
C LYS A 109 7.46 11.91 -16.12
N VAL A 110 8.54 12.67 -15.94
CA VAL A 110 9.88 12.10 -15.76
C VAL A 110 10.24 12.22 -14.28
N VAL A 111 10.52 11.09 -13.62
CA VAL A 111 10.92 11.00 -12.21
C VAL A 111 12.18 10.13 -12.14
N ASP A 112 13.22 10.58 -11.45
CA ASP A 112 14.55 9.92 -11.39
C ASP A 112 15.08 9.44 -12.76
N GLY A 113 14.80 10.22 -13.82
CA GLY A 113 15.15 9.88 -15.21
C GLY A 113 14.23 8.88 -15.92
N VAL A 114 13.34 8.19 -15.19
CA VAL A 114 12.33 7.25 -15.74
C VAL A 114 11.11 8.02 -16.25
N THR A 115 10.59 7.64 -17.43
CA THR A 115 9.29 8.15 -17.89
C THR A 115 8.16 7.32 -17.28
N THR A 116 7.41 7.92 -16.38
CA THR A 116 6.29 7.30 -15.65
C THR A 116 4.95 7.67 -16.27
N VAL A 117 3.95 6.79 -16.12
CA VAL A 117 2.54 7.06 -16.37
C VAL A 117 1.96 7.80 -15.17
N VAL A 118 1.18 8.85 -15.42
CA VAL A 118 0.42 9.53 -14.37
C VAL A 118 -0.93 8.85 -14.18
N VAL A 119 -1.14 8.27 -13.01
CA VAL A 119 -2.47 7.93 -12.52
C VAL A 119 -2.97 9.11 -11.69
N ARG A 120 -4.29 9.25 -11.57
CA ARG A 120 -4.91 10.24 -10.69
C ARG A 120 -5.88 9.52 -9.78
N ASP A 121 -5.70 9.64 -8.47
CA ASP A 121 -6.74 9.32 -7.50
C ASP A 121 -7.44 10.58 -6.98
N VAL A 122 -8.71 10.45 -6.63
CA VAL A 122 -9.55 11.53 -6.11
C VAL A 122 -10.54 10.98 -5.09
N VAL A 123 -10.37 11.36 -3.83
CA VAL A 123 -11.18 10.89 -2.70
C VAL A 123 -12.28 11.89 -2.37
N TYR A 124 -13.51 11.40 -2.17
CA TYR A 124 -14.66 12.20 -1.77
C TYR A 124 -15.36 11.63 -0.54
N ARG A 125 -15.69 12.49 0.43
CA ARG A 125 -16.54 12.16 1.59
C ARG A 125 -17.74 13.11 1.62
N GLU A 126 -18.95 12.57 1.70
CA GLU A 126 -20.21 13.34 1.58
C GLU A 126 -20.32 14.23 0.32
N GLY A 127 -19.58 13.91 -0.75
CA GLY A 127 -19.52 14.71 -1.98
C GLY A 127 -18.59 15.94 -1.90
N LYS A 128 -17.89 16.16 -0.79
CA LYS A 128 -16.76 17.09 -0.68
C LYS A 128 -15.51 16.39 -1.19
N LEU A 129 -14.64 17.12 -1.87
CA LEU A 129 -13.28 16.67 -2.18
C LEU A 129 -12.51 16.58 -0.85
N LEU A 130 -11.89 15.43 -0.59
CA LEU A 130 -10.93 15.25 0.50
C LEU A 130 -9.51 15.22 -0.02
N GLU A 131 -9.28 14.68 -1.21
CA GLU A 131 -7.94 14.49 -1.74
C GLU A 131 -7.93 14.48 -3.26
N ASP A 132 -6.87 15.02 -3.87
CA ASP A 132 -6.58 14.98 -5.30
C ASP A 132 -5.08 14.66 -5.50
N THR A 133 -4.79 13.42 -5.92
CA THR A 133 -3.43 12.85 -5.94
C THR A 133 -3.02 12.49 -7.38
N TYR A 134 -1.74 12.72 -7.71
CA TYR A 134 -1.14 12.30 -8.99
C TYR A 134 0.03 11.33 -8.76
N ASP A 135 -0.27 10.04 -8.85
CA ASP A 135 0.68 8.94 -8.70
C ASP A 135 1.54 8.72 -9.96
N TRP A 136 2.79 8.31 -9.77
CA TRP A 136 3.74 8.03 -10.85
C TRP A 136 4.18 6.57 -10.87
N TYR A 137 3.79 5.84 -11.92
CA TYR A 137 4.14 4.43 -12.08
C TYR A 137 4.93 4.15 -13.36
N ALA A 138 5.81 3.16 -13.37
CA ALA A 138 6.36 2.59 -14.60
C ALA A 138 6.43 1.06 -14.50
N GLN A 139 6.47 0.35 -15.63
CA GLN A 139 6.69 -1.10 -15.65
C GLN A 139 8.11 -1.40 -16.14
N ASP A 140 8.84 -2.27 -15.44
CA ASP A 140 10.15 -2.73 -15.91
C ASP A 140 10.02 -3.80 -17.01
N HIS A 141 11.12 -4.11 -17.71
CA HIS A 141 11.17 -5.16 -18.73
C HIS A 141 10.90 -6.58 -18.20
N ALA A 142 10.97 -6.82 -16.89
CA ALA A 142 10.57 -8.08 -16.27
C ALA A 142 9.06 -8.16 -16.01
N GLY A 143 8.35 -7.03 -16.06
CA GLY A 143 6.91 -6.89 -15.87
C GLY A 143 6.48 -6.44 -14.47
N ASN A 144 7.41 -6.04 -13.60
CA ASN A 144 7.06 -5.48 -12.29
C ASN A 144 6.59 -4.03 -12.47
N VAL A 145 5.54 -3.64 -11.74
CA VAL A 145 5.11 -2.24 -11.65
C VAL A 145 5.84 -1.59 -10.48
N TRP A 146 6.48 -0.48 -10.77
CA TRP A 146 7.22 0.35 -9.82
C TRP A 146 6.46 1.64 -9.54
N TYR A 147 6.56 2.12 -8.30
CA TYR A 147 5.97 3.38 -7.83
C TYR A 147 7.08 4.38 -7.52
N PHE A 148 6.95 5.58 -8.07
CA PHE A 148 7.97 6.64 -8.07
C PHE A 148 7.58 7.86 -7.22
N GLY A 149 6.44 7.79 -6.53
CA GLY A 149 5.90 8.86 -5.69
C GLY A 149 4.67 9.56 -6.25
N GLU A 150 4.30 10.64 -5.58
CA GLU A 150 3.01 11.30 -5.67
C GLU A 150 3.08 12.83 -5.45
N ASP A 151 2.15 13.53 -6.07
CA ASP A 151 1.81 14.93 -5.80
C ASP A 151 0.38 14.96 -5.26
N THR A 152 0.27 15.05 -3.94
CA THR A 152 -0.93 14.83 -3.13
C THR A 152 -1.44 16.15 -2.55
N LEU A 153 -2.72 16.44 -2.75
CA LEU A 153 -3.41 17.60 -2.17
C LEU A 153 -4.56 17.12 -1.27
N GLU A 154 -4.35 17.13 0.05
CA GLU A 154 -5.38 16.83 1.06
C GLU A 154 -6.13 18.10 1.48
N TYR A 155 -7.45 18.02 1.66
CA TYR A 155 -8.35 19.17 1.84
C TYR A 155 -9.12 19.13 3.17
N ASP A 156 -8.75 19.99 4.12
CA ASP A 156 -9.58 20.34 5.28
C ASP A 156 -10.29 21.70 5.04
N GLY A 157 -11.41 21.62 4.32
CA GLY A 157 -12.29 22.76 4.04
C GLY A 157 -11.70 23.80 3.09
N GLN A 158 -10.85 24.70 3.62
CA GLN A 158 -10.07 25.68 2.85
C GLN A 158 -8.56 25.49 3.03
N ASN A 159 -8.14 24.69 4.01
CA ASN A 159 -6.75 24.31 4.18
C ASN A 159 -6.40 23.24 3.15
N VAL A 160 -5.16 23.29 2.65
CA VAL A 160 -4.59 22.23 1.81
C VAL A 160 -3.31 21.77 2.49
N ASP A 161 -3.21 20.47 2.74
CA ASP A 161 -1.97 19.81 3.15
C ASP A 161 -1.37 19.11 1.92
N THR A 162 -0.03 19.02 1.89
CA THR A 162 0.74 18.37 0.82
C THR A 162 1.84 17.48 1.41
N SER A 163 1.73 17.12 2.70
CA SER A 163 2.77 16.36 3.41
C SER A 163 2.82 14.88 3.02
N GLY A 164 1.79 14.35 2.36
CA GLY A 164 1.84 13.06 1.66
C GLY A 164 2.70 13.05 0.38
N SER A 165 3.04 14.21 -0.20
CA SER A 165 3.80 14.27 -1.46
C SER A 165 5.26 13.86 -1.31
N TRP A 166 5.74 12.97 -2.16
CA TRP A 166 7.17 12.60 -2.29
C TRP A 166 7.55 12.22 -3.72
N GLU A 167 8.82 12.30 -4.07
CA GLU A 167 9.31 11.99 -5.43
C GLU A 167 10.63 11.22 -5.37
N ALA A 168 10.71 10.05 -6.03
CA ALA A 168 11.94 9.26 -6.09
C ALA A 168 13.11 10.08 -6.68
N GLY A 169 14.29 9.94 -6.08
CA GLY A 169 15.48 10.73 -6.40
C GLY A 169 15.56 12.09 -5.66
N VAL A 170 14.51 12.51 -4.95
CA VAL A 170 14.49 13.73 -4.12
C VAL A 170 14.72 13.36 -2.65
N ASP A 171 15.59 14.11 -1.96
CA ASP A 171 15.87 13.99 -0.51
C ASP A 171 16.15 12.58 0.06
N GLY A 172 16.56 11.65 -0.82
CA GLY A 172 16.85 10.26 -0.47
C GLY A 172 15.63 9.32 -0.55
N ALA A 173 14.53 9.76 -1.15
CA ALA A 173 13.43 8.90 -1.54
C ALA A 173 13.81 7.99 -2.72
N GLU A 174 13.34 6.75 -2.69
CA GLU A 174 13.64 5.69 -3.64
C GLU A 174 12.34 5.05 -4.14
N ALA A 175 12.26 4.77 -5.43
CA ALA A 175 11.16 3.99 -5.98
C ALA A 175 11.13 2.57 -5.38
N GLY A 176 9.92 1.99 -5.32
CA GLY A 176 9.71 0.60 -4.91
C GLY A 176 8.88 -0.18 -5.92
N ILE A 177 8.77 -1.48 -5.72
CA ILE A 177 7.91 -2.36 -6.53
C ILE A 177 6.53 -2.36 -5.88
N VAL A 178 5.53 -1.78 -6.53
CA VAL A 178 4.15 -1.80 -6.02
C VAL A 178 3.43 -3.10 -6.41
N MET A 179 3.81 -3.74 -7.53
CA MET A 179 3.27 -5.03 -7.95
C MET A 179 4.29 -5.88 -8.70
N LEU A 180 4.50 -7.12 -8.27
CA LEU A 180 5.38 -8.08 -8.94
C LEU A 180 4.83 -8.54 -10.31
N ALA A 181 5.73 -8.88 -11.24
CA ALA A 181 5.39 -9.50 -12.52
C ALA A 181 4.75 -10.88 -12.37
N SER A 182 5.19 -11.65 -11.37
CA SER A 182 4.79 -13.03 -11.10
C SER A 182 4.81 -13.31 -9.60
N PRO A 183 3.89 -12.69 -8.82
CA PRO A 183 3.83 -12.86 -7.37
C PRO A 183 3.54 -14.33 -6.98
N ALA A 184 4.22 -14.80 -5.95
CA ALA A 184 4.02 -16.11 -5.32
C ALA A 184 3.83 -15.96 -3.80
N PRO A 185 3.00 -16.79 -3.14
CA PRO A 185 2.80 -16.73 -1.69
C PRO A 185 4.11 -16.82 -0.90
N GLY A 186 4.35 -15.83 -0.05
CA GLY A 186 5.59 -15.66 0.72
C GLY A 186 6.57 -14.63 0.15
N ASP A 187 6.39 -14.18 -1.10
CA ASP A 187 7.12 -13.02 -1.62
C ASP A 187 6.80 -11.79 -0.77
N ALA A 188 7.82 -11.00 -0.44
CA ALA A 188 7.68 -9.72 0.25
C ALA A 188 8.56 -8.67 -0.43
N TYR A 189 8.05 -7.46 -0.55
CA TYR A 189 8.67 -6.38 -1.31
C TYR A 189 8.31 -5.02 -0.74
N ARG A 190 9.16 -4.03 -1.02
CA ARG A 190 9.02 -2.64 -0.60
C ARG A 190 8.35 -1.87 -1.74
N GLN A 191 7.22 -1.23 -1.45
CA GLN A 191 6.40 -0.49 -2.42
C GLN A 191 6.95 0.91 -2.66
N GLU A 192 7.62 1.48 -1.66
CA GLU A 192 8.17 2.84 -1.65
C GLU A 192 9.21 2.99 -0.54
N TYR A 193 10.01 4.07 -0.58
CA TYR A 193 10.87 4.42 0.54
C TYR A 193 11.26 5.89 0.54
N TYR A 194 10.82 6.62 1.56
CA TYR A 194 11.33 7.90 1.97
C TYR A 194 11.38 7.91 3.51
N LYS A 195 12.60 7.79 4.04
CA LYS A 195 12.85 7.42 5.44
C LYS A 195 12.07 8.29 6.45
N GLY A 196 11.17 7.67 7.20
CA GLY A 196 10.38 8.32 8.24
C GLY A 196 9.11 9.04 7.76
N GLU A 197 8.85 9.07 6.46
CA GLU A 197 7.67 9.69 5.86
C GLU A 197 6.85 8.68 5.02
N ALA A 198 7.50 7.81 4.22
CA ALA A 198 6.88 6.79 3.37
C ALA A 198 7.71 5.47 3.42
N GLU A 199 7.17 4.35 3.89
CA GLU A 199 7.94 3.08 4.07
C GLU A 199 7.08 1.81 3.83
N ASP A 200 6.07 1.90 2.96
CA ASP A 200 5.13 0.80 2.69
C ASP A 200 5.79 -0.44 2.07
N GLN A 201 5.30 -1.59 2.53
CA GLN A 201 5.71 -2.93 2.13
C GLN A 201 4.49 -3.80 1.94
N ALA A 202 4.55 -4.69 0.96
CA ALA A 202 3.54 -5.71 0.74
C ALA A 202 4.14 -7.12 0.79
N LYS A 203 3.31 -8.07 1.18
CA LYS A 203 3.64 -9.48 1.23
C LYS A 203 2.51 -10.30 0.61
N VAL A 204 2.83 -11.13 -0.36
CA VAL A 204 1.88 -12.00 -1.05
C VAL A 204 1.41 -13.11 -0.10
N LEU A 205 0.11 -13.17 0.16
CA LEU A 205 -0.53 -14.19 0.98
C LEU A 205 -1.09 -15.34 0.15
N SER A 206 -1.75 -15.03 -0.98
CA SER A 206 -2.51 -16.01 -1.76
C SER A 206 -2.65 -15.62 -3.23
N LEU A 207 -2.86 -16.61 -4.09
CA LEU A 207 -3.33 -16.44 -5.48
C LEU A 207 -4.71 -17.09 -5.72
N HIS A 208 -5.35 -17.53 -4.63
CA HIS A 208 -6.58 -18.32 -4.63
C HIS A 208 -7.69 -17.69 -3.78
N ALA A 209 -7.51 -16.42 -3.40
CA ALA A 209 -8.51 -15.69 -2.65
C ALA A 209 -9.77 -15.43 -3.49
N SER A 210 -10.87 -15.06 -2.81
CA SER A 210 -12.15 -14.77 -3.45
C SER A 210 -12.89 -13.69 -2.69
N ALA A 211 -13.56 -12.79 -3.41
CA ALA A 211 -14.31 -11.68 -2.84
C ALA A 211 -15.69 -11.55 -3.49
N SER A 212 -16.59 -10.86 -2.79
CA SER A 212 -17.86 -10.38 -3.34
C SER A 212 -17.93 -8.90 -3.02
N VAL A 213 -17.90 -8.08 -4.07
CA VAL A 213 -17.93 -6.61 -4.03
C VAL A 213 -19.02 -6.11 -4.98
N PRO A 214 -19.40 -4.81 -4.99
CA PRO A 214 -20.46 -4.33 -5.89
C PRO A 214 -20.16 -4.53 -7.38
N TYR A 215 -18.88 -4.51 -7.80
CA TYR A 215 -18.45 -4.86 -9.16
C TYR A 215 -18.69 -6.34 -9.53
N GLY A 216 -18.80 -7.24 -8.55
CA GLY A 216 -19.13 -8.65 -8.79
C GLY A 216 -18.53 -9.62 -7.78
N ARG A 217 -18.69 -10.92 -8.08
CA ARG A 217 -18.01 -12.02 -7.37
C ARG A 217 -16.77 -12.44 -8.15
N THR A 218 -15.64 -12.47 -7.49
CA THR A 218 -14.33 -12.77 -8.07
C THR A 218 -13.63 -13.89 -7.30
N ALA A 219 -12.81 -14.67 -7.99
CA ALA A 219 -12.06 -15.80 -7.45
C ALA A 219 -10.73 -15.94 -8.20
N ASN A 220 -9.76 -16.63 -7.59
CA ASN A 220 -8.34 -16.59 -8.03
C ASN A 220 -7.76 -15.17 -7.95
N LEU A 221 -8.11 -14.47 -6.88
CA LEU A 221 -7.53 -13.18 -6.55
C LEU A 221 -6.11 -13.38 -5.99
N LEU A 222 -5.22 -12.48 -6.38
CA LEU A 222 -4.02 -12.19 -5.62
C LEU A 222 -4.46 -11.49 -4.33
N GLU A 223 -3.95 -11.93 -3.19
CA GLU A 223 -4.14 -11.32 -1.87
C GLU A 223 -2.76 -10.95 -1.31
N THR A 224 -2.61 -9.69 -0.87
CA THR A 224 -1.41 -9.19 -0.19
C THR A 224 -1.77 -8.69 1.21
N GLU A 225 -0.80 -8.78 2.12
CA GLU A 225 -0.75 -8.05 3.39
C GLU A 225 0.12 -6.82 3.16
N ASP A 226 -0.48 -5.63 3.21
CA ASP A 226 0.20 -4.35 3.00
C ASP A 226 0.36 -3.64 4.37
N PHE A 227 1.55 -3.12 4.65
CA PHE A 227 1.94 -2.61 5.97
C PHE A 227 3.16 -1.68 5.93
N THR A 228 3.26 -0.80 6.93
CA THR A 228 4.45 0.01 7.21
C THR A 228 4.90 -0.13 8.67
N ARG A 229 6.18 0.14 8.92
CA ARG A 229 6.74 0.28 10.27
C ARG A 229 6.38 1.63 10.92
N LEU A 230 6.06 2.65 10.11
CA LEU A 230 5.67 3.98 10.58
C LEU A 230 4.29 3.93 11.24
N GLU A 231 3.35 3.19 10.63
CA GLU A 231 1.97 3.05 11.12
C GLU A 231 1.53 1.59 11.30
N PRO A 232 1.92 0.91 12.40
CA PRO A 232 1.55 -0.49 12.67
C PRO A 232 0.03 -0.76 12.84
N ALA A 233 -0.80 0.29 12.79
CA ALA A 233 -2.26 0.22 12.82
C ALA A 233 -2.91 0.28 11.42
N ALA A 234 -2.14 0.65 10.39
CA ALA A 234 -2.59 0.78 9.00
C ALA A 234 -2.54 -0.54 8.21
N THR A 235 -2.11 -1.66 8.82
CA THR A 235 -2.04 -2.96 8.14
C THR A 235 -3.39 -3.41 7.58
N GLU A 236 -3.39 -3.81 6.32
CA GLU A 236 -4.58 -4.24 5.58
C GLU A 236 -4.32 -5.44 4.66
N HIS A 237 -5.41 -6.06 4.19
CA HIS A 237 -5.37 -7.02 3.08
C HIS A 237 -5.93 -6.38 1.80
N LYS A 238 -5.14 -6.37 0.74
CA LYS A 238 -5.58 -5.96 -0.61
C LYS A 238 -5.81 -7.19 -1.49
N TYR A 239 -6.83 -7.09 -2.33
CA TYR A 239 -7.23 -8.17 -3.24
C TYR A 239 -7.27 -7.66 -4.69
N TYR A 240 -6.56 -8.35 -5.59
CA TYR A 240 -6.41 -7.94 -6.99
C TYR A 240 -7.01 -8.99 -7.93
N ALA A 241 -7.78 -8.53 -8.91
CA ALA A 241 -8.33 -9.38 -9.97
C ALA A 241 -7.58 -9.17 -11.29
N ARG A 242 -7.32 -10.27 -12.01
CA ARG A 242 -6.56 -10.22 -13.26
C ARG A 242 -7.24 -9.34 -14.32
N GLY A 243 -6.48 -8.44 -14.91
CA GLY A 243 -6.95 -7.47 -15.91
C GLY A 243 -7.83 -6.35 -15.33
N VAL A 244 -7.99 -6.29 -14.01
CA VAL A 244 -8.82 -5.28 -13.33
C VAL A 244 -7.97 -4.39 -12.43
N GLY A 245 -7.02 -4.92 -11.67
CA GLY A 245 -6.40 -4.18 -10.56
C GLY A 245 -7.00 -4.57 -9.21
N VAL A 246 -6.89 -3.67 -8.23
CA VAL A 246 -7.53 -3.82 -6.92
C VAL A 246 -9.05 -3.95 -7.06
N VAL A 247 -9.65 -4.85 -6.27
CA VAL A 247 -11.10 -5.03 -6.19
C VAL A 247 -11.66 -4.88 -4.78
N LEU A 248 -10.84 -5.11 -3.75
CA LEU A 248 -11.22 -5.06 -2.34
C LEU A 248 -9.99 -4.74 -1.50
N GLU A 249 -10.16 -3.90 -0.47
CA GLU A 249 -9.16 -3.57 0.55
C GLU A 249 -9.85 -3.66 1.92
N VAL A 250 -9.18 -4.22 2.93
CA VAL A 250 -9.74 -4.52 4.26
C VAL A 250 -8.70 -4.30 5.36
N SER A 251 -8.92 -3.32 6.24
CA SER A 251 -8.07 -3.12 7.41
C SER A 251 -8.09 -4.33 8.36
N LEU A 252 -6.93 -4.70 8.90
CA LEU A 252 -6.81 -5.75 9.93
C LEU A 252 -7.00 -5.22 11.36
N LYS A 253 -6.98 -3.91 11.55
CA LYS A 253 -7.03 -3.26 12.87
C LYS A 253 -8.24 -2.36 13.07
N GLN A 254 -8.82 -1.87 11.97
CA GLN A 254 -9.94 -0.93 11.97
C GLN A 254 -11.16 -1.58 11.29
N GLN A 255 -12.27 -0.86 11.13
CA GLN A 255 -13.47 -1.40 10.47
C GLN A 255 -13.49 -1.12 8.97
N ASP A 256 -12.38 -0.58 8.47
CA ASP A 256 -12.30 0.07 7.18
C ASP A 256 -12.25 -0.95 6.04
N ARG A 257 -13.05 -0.67 5.00
CA ARG A 257 -13.21 -1.55 3.85
C ARG A 257 -13.56 -0.74 2.63
N THR A 258 -12.78 -0.91 1.57
CA THR A 258 -12.99 -0.27 0.27
C THR A 258 -13.28 -1.32 -0.79
N GLU A 259 -14.35 -1.11 -1.57
CA GLU A 259 -14.87 -2.10 -2.51
C GLU A 259 -15.03 -1.50 -3.90
N LEU A 260 -14.53 -2.19 -4.93
CA LEU A 260 -14.72 -1.75 -6.31
C LEU A 260 -16.19 -1.80 -6.70
N VAL A 261 -16.69 -0.68 -7.23
CA VAL A 261 -18.07 -0.52 -7.70
C VAL A 261 -18.16 -0.68 -9.21
N SER A 262 -17.26 -0.02 -9.95
CA SER A 262 -17.23 -0.10 -11.42
C SER A 262 -15.84 0.15 -11.98
N MET A 263 -15.52 -0.53 -13.07
CA MET A 263 -14.38 -0.26 -13.94
C MET A 263 -14.91 0.06 -15.35
N THR A 264 -14.48 1.19 -15.92
CA THR A 264 -14.88 1.65 -17.26
C THR A 264 -13.66 2.12 -18.05
N ASN A 265 -13.78 2.20 -19.38
CA ASN A 265 -12.75 2.82 -20.22
C ASN A 265 -13.39 3.98 -21.01
N LEU A 266 -12.91 5.19 -20.74
CA LEU A 266 -13.49 6.46 -21.19
C LEU A 266 -13.26 6.75 -22.68
N GLU A 267 -12.41 5.98 -23.38
CA GLU A 267 -12.20 6.09 -24.83
C GLU A 267 -13.17 5.22 -25.64
N LYS A 268 -14.11 4.52 -24.99
CA LYS A 268 -15.04 3.56 -25.62
C LYS A 268 -16.52 3.89 -25.43
N GLU A 269 -16.84 5.10 -24.96
CA GLU A 269 -18.20 5.67 -24.90
C GLU A 269 -18.41 6.71 -26.03
#